data_AF-A0A7C4MVK0-F1
#
_entry.id   AF-A0A7C4MVK0-F1
#
_cell.length_a   1.000
_cell.length_b   1.000
_cell.length_c   1.000
_cell.angle_alpha   90.00
_cell.angle_beta   90.00
_cell.angle_gamma   90.00
#
_symmetry.space_group_name_H-M   'P 1'
#
loop_
_entity.id
_entity.type
_entity.pdbx_description
1 polymer ?
#
loop_
_entity_poly.entity_id
_entity_poly.type
_entity_poly.pdbx_seq_one_letter_code
_entity_poly.pdbx_strand_id
1 'polypeptide(L)' 'MSEQKRIENLIRVKTELAKKWERRARSVRSRPERALLERRAAKYRRQAADLAHEVRSSR' A
#
# COMPACT_ATOMS: atom_id res chain seq x y z
N MET A 1 -14.25 -5.29 -17.86
CA MET A 1 -13.46 -4.37 -17.01
C MET A 1 -12.23 -3.97 -17.80
N SER A 2 -11.98 -2.68 -18.03
CA SER A 2 -10.75 -2.25 -18.71
C SER A 2 -9.53 -2.54 -17.83
N GLU A 3 -8.37 -2.73 -18.46
CA GLU A 3 -7.09 -2.93 -17.78
C GLU A 3 -6.78 -1.79 -16.80
N GLN A 4 -7.07 -0.56 -17.20
CA GLN A 4 -6.92 0.63 -16.36
C GLN A 4 -7.76 0.54 -15.08
N LYS A 5 -9.03 0.10 -15.16
CA LYS A 5 -9.88 -0.12 -13.97
C LYS A 5 -9.34 -1.22 -13.06
N ARG A 6 -8.68 -2.25 -13.61
CA ARG A 6 -8.02 -3.30 -12.79
C ARG A 6 -6.83 -2.73 -12.02
N ILE A 7 -6.01 -1.91 -12.67
CA ILE A 7 -4.84 -1.28 -12.02
C ILE A 7 -5.30 -0.27 -10.96
N GLU A 8 -6.30 0.56 -11.24
CA GLU A 8 -6.90 1.47 -10.26
C GLU A 8 -7.44 0.73 -9.03
N ASN A 9 -8.12 -0.40 -9.24
CA ASN A 9 -8.59 -1.22 -8.13
C ASN A 9 -7.41 -1.82 -7.33
N LEU A 10 -6.34 -2.23 -8.01
CA LEU A 10 -5.14 -2.74 -7.35
C LEU A 10 -4.45 -1.66 -6.51
N ILE A 11 -4.31 -0.45 -7.04
CA ILE A 11 -3.79 0.73 -6.30
C ILE A 11 -4.63 0.96 -5.04
N ARG A 12 -5.95 0.92 -5.16
CA ARG A 12 -6.88 1.07 -4.02
C ARG A 12 -6.63 -0.01 -2.97
N VAL A 13 -6.60 -1.28 -3.37
CA VAL A 13 -6.38 -2.41 -2.46
C VAL A 13 -5.02 -2.28 -1.73
N LYS A 14 -3.96 -1.94 -2.46
CA LYS A 14 -2.61 -1.76 -1.88
C LYS A 14 -2.58 -0.61 -0.88
N THR A 15 -3.26 0.49 -1.20
CA THR A 15 -3.40 1.65 -0.30
C THR A 15 -4.15 1.28 0.98
N GLU A 16 -5.24 0.52 0.89
CA GLU A 16 -5.99 0.07 2.06
C GLU A 16 -5.20 -0.93 2.92
N LEU A 17 -4.43 -1.83 2.29
CA LEU A 17 -3.52 -2.71 3.01
C LEU A 17 -2.47 -1.91 3.77
N ALA A 18 -1.87 -0.89 3.15
CA ALA A 18 -0.93 -0.01 3.84
C ALA A 18 -1.56 0.64 5.09
N LYS A 19 -2.74 1.25 4.94
CA LYS A 19 -3.48 1.86 6.07
C LYS A 19 -3.82 0.84 7.16
N LYS A 20 -4.15 -0.40 6.80
CA LYS A 20 -4.41 -1.48 7.77
C LYS A 20 -3.16 -1.78 8.61
N TRP A 21 -2.01 -1.92 7.96
CA TRP A 21 -0.74 -2.18 8.65
C TRP A 21 -0.28 -0.99 9.50
N GLU A 22 -0.49 0.25 9.04
CA GLU A 22 -0.21 1.44 9.85
C GLU A 22 -1.07 1.52 11.11
N ARG A 23 -2.38 1.26 10.98
CA ARG A 23 -3.28 1.21 12.14
C ARG A 23 -2.83 0.13 13.13
N ARG A 24 -2.45 -1.04 12.64
CA ARG A 24 -1.93 -2.12 13.49
C ARG A 24 -0.62 -1.71 14.18
N ALA A 25 0.31 -1.10 13.45
CA ALA A 25 1.57 -0.61 14.02
C ALA A 25 1.35 0.38 15.18
N ARG A 26 0.38 1.29 15.05
CA ARG A 26 0.02 2.25 16.11
C ARG A 26 -0.53 1.58 17.37
N SER A 27 -1.18 0.43 17.24
CA SER A 27 -1.74 -0.32 18.38
C SER A 27 -0.73 -1.21 19.12
N VAL A 28 0.46 -1.41 18.56
CA VAL A 28 1.46 -2.35 19.07
C VAL A 28 2.50 -1.63 19.93
N ARG A 29 2.71 -2.13 21.16
CA ARG A 29 3.72 -1.60 22.10
C ARG A 29 5.13 -2.10 21.81
N SER A 30 5.26 -3.33 21.31
CA SER A 30 6.54 -3.95 21.00
C SER A 30 7.23 -3.20 19.86
N ARG A 31 8.41 -2.61 20.14
CA ARG A 31 9.23 -1.91 19.15
C ARG A 31 9.57 -2.76 17.91
N PRO A 32 10.05 -4.02 18.03
CA PRO A 32 10.37 -4.82 16.84
C PRO A 32 9.14 -5.17 16.01
N GLU A 33 8.01 -5.49 16.65
CA GLU A 33 6.77 -5.79 15.94
C GLU A 33 6.21 -4.54 15.24
N ARG A 34 6.24 -3.38 15.91
CA ARG A 34 5.86 -2.10 15.29
C ARG A 34 6.70 -1.80 14.04
N ALA A 35 8.03 -1.94 14.13
CA ALA A 35 8.93 -1.72 13.00
C ALA A 35 8.65 -2.68 11.83
N LEU A 36 8.32 -3.95 12.11
CA LEU A 36 7.92 -4.91 11.08
C LEU A 36 6.63 -4.48 10.37
N LEU A 37 5.63 -4.03 11.13
CA LEU A 37 4.35 -3.56 10.60
C LEU A 37 4.51 -2.29 9.77
N GLU A 38 5.34 -1.34 10.23
CA GLU A 38 5.69 -0.13 9.50
C GLU A 38 6.40 -0.44 8.17
N ARG A 39 7.35 -1.39 8.17
CA ARG A 39 8.00 -1.86 6.94
C ARG A 39 7.00 -2.48 5.97
N ARG A 40 6.04 -3.29 6.46
CA ARG A 40 4.96 -3.85 5.63
C ARG A 40 4.09 -2.74 5.03
N ALA A 41 3.68 -1.76 5.84
CA ALA A 41 2.92 -0.61 5.36
C ALA A 41 3.68 0.17 4.27
N ALA A 42 4.96 0.44 4.50
CA ALA A 42 5.81 1.14 3.53
C ALA A 42 5.93 0.37 2.21
N LYS A 43 6.05 -0.96 2.25
CA LYS A 43 6.09 -1.81 1.06
C LYS A 43 4.82 -1.64 0.21
N TYR A 44 3.64 -1.70 0.82
CA TYR A 44 2.39 -1.54 0.08
C TYR A 44 2.17 -0.11 -0.43
N ARG A 45 2.63 0.92 0.30
CA ARG A 45 2.63 2.31 -0.19
C ARG A 45 3.49 2.48 -1.45
N ARG A 46 4.72 1.94 -1.45
CA ARG A 46 5.59 1.97 -2.63
C ARG A 46 4.93 1.28 -3.82
N GLN A 47 4.42 0.06 -3.64
CA GLN A 47 3.71 -0.66 -4.70
C GLN A 47 2.51 0.12 -5.27
N ALA A 48 1.73 0.80 -4.42
CA ALA A 48 0.62 1.62 -4.88
C ALA A 48 1.11 2.86 -5.67
N ALA A 49 2.21 3.48 -5.25
CA ALA A 49 2.81 4.61 -5.93
C ALA A 49 3.41 4.22 -7.29
N ASP A 50 4.12 3.08 -7.36
CA ASP A 50 4.71 2.54 -8.59
C ASP A 50 3.61 2.27 -9.63
N LEU A 51 2.53 1.59 -9.21
CA LEU A 51 1.36 1.34 -10.08
C LEU A 51 0.67 2.63 -10.52
N ALA A 52 0.57 3.64 -9.64
CA ALA A 52 -0.01 4.93 -10.00
C ALA A 52 0.86 5.70 -11.00
N HIS A 53 2.18 5.54 -10.91
CA HIS A 53 3.14 6.10 -11.87
C HIS A 53 3.02 5.42 -13.24
N GLU A 54 2.90 4.08 -13.28
CA GLU A 54 2.65 3.33 -14.52
C GLU A 54 1.37 3.81 -15.22
N VAL A 55 0.24 3.89 -14.50
CA VAL A 55 -1.03 4.39 -15.06
C VAL A 55 -0.91 5.81 -15.59
N ARG A 56 -0.13 6.68 -14.91
CA ARG A 56 0.10 8.05 -15.35
C ARG A 56 0.98 8.11 -16.60
N SER A 57 1.98 7.24 -16.70
CA SER A 57 2.95 7.23 -17.80
C SER A 57 2.41 6.54 -19.06
N SER A 58 1.41 5.67 -18.92
CA SER A 58 0.71 5.03 -20.04
C SER A 58 -0.44 5.86 -20.62
N ARG A 59 -0.59 7.13 -20.20
CA ARG A 59 -1.69 8.02 -20.58
C ARG A 59 -1.16 9.22 -21.35
#